data_AF-A0A2J6QPL9-F1
#
_entry.id   AF-A0A2J6QPL9-F1
#
_cell.length_a   1.000
_cell.length_b   1.000
_cell.length_c   1.000
_cell.angle_alpha   90.00
_cell.angle_beta   90.00
_cell.angle_gamma   90.00
#
_symmetry.space_group_name_H-M   'P 1'
#
loop_
_entity.id
_entity.type
_entity.pdbx_description
1 polymer ?
#
loop_
_entity_poly.entity_id
_entity_poly.type
_entity_poly.pdbx_seq_one_letter_code
_entity_poly.pdbx_strand_id
1 'polypeptide(L)'
;MPLKLTQENFEEFKPRINFHSLHITFRHAIIATRFLPPDLNVRHIWIDSLCVIQGSKEDWEIEAPKMGSIYQNAVVSLAATFGKDGKAGLFRPRDDLSLRPYIVRPDWDEKRRTFSCEDRAPEQSMLVDSALGQRAWCF
;
A
#
# COMPACT_ATOMS: atom_id res chain seq x y z
N MET A 1 0.48 1.47 18.08
CA MET A 1 1.07 2.36 17.06
C MET A 1 2.14 1.58 16.30
N PRO A 2 2.38 1.87 15.00
CA PRO A 2 3.46 1.23 14.24
C PRO A 2 4.83 1.45 14.87
N LEU A 3 5.74 0.50 14.60
CA LEU A 3 7.15 0.64 14.93
C LEU A 3 7.69 1.91 14.24
N LYS A 4 8.42 2.71 15.01
CA LYS A 4 8.92 4.02 14.60
C LYS A 4 10.41 4.11 14.89
N LEU A 5 11.16 4.68 13.95
CA LEU A 5 12.53 5.10 14.15
C LEU A 5 12.54 6.36 15.03
N THR A 6 13.30 6.35 16.11
CA THR A 6 13.51 7.50 16.99
C THR A 6 15.01 7.62 17.27
N GLN A 7 15.47 8.71 17.89
CA GLN A 7 16.90 8.82 18.20
C GLN A 7 17.39 7.71 19.15
N GLU A 8 16.52 7.23 20.05
CA GLU A 8 16.88 6.22 21.05
C GLU A 8 17.13 4.84 20.44
N ASN A 9 16.40 4.48 19.36
CA ASN A 9 16.51 3.17 18.72
C ASN A 9 17.27 3.20 17.38
N PHE A 10 17.81 4.35 16.99
CA PHE A 10 18.51 4.53 15.72
C PHE A 10 19.69 3.57 15.57
N GLU A 11 20.59 3.52 16.56
CA GLU A 11 21.77 2.64 16.51
C GLU A 11 21.40 1.15 16.60
N GLU A 12 20.29 0.80 17.26
CA GLU A 12 19.78 -0.58 17.28
C GLU A 12 19.23 -1.00 15.91
N PHE A 13 18.51 -0.10 15.22
CA PHE A 13 17.83 -0.40 13.97
C PHE A 13 18.76 -0.36 12.75
N LYS A 14 19.85 0.40 12.84
CA LYS A 14 20.87 0.57 11.79
C LYS A 14 21.45 -0.74 11.24
N PRO A 15 21.87 -1.72 12.06
CA PRO A 15 22.35 -3.01 11.52
C PRO A 15 21.21 -3.87 10.98
N ARG A 16 20.09 -3.98 11.71
CA ARG A 16 18.95 -4.80 11.32
C ARG A 16 17.75 -4.55 12.24
N ILE A 17 16.57 -4.41 11.63
CA ILE A 17 15.30 -4.48 12.34
C ILE A 17 14.80 -5.94 12.39
N ASN A 18 14.35 -6.41 13.55
CA ASN A 18 13.75 -7.74 13.66
C ASN A 18 12.46 -7.82 12.83
N PHE A 19 12.41 -8.72 11.85
CA PHE A 19 11.25 -8.87 10.97
C PHE A 19 9.95 -9.16 11.73
N HIS A 20 10.00 -9.86 12.85
CA HIS A 20 8.81 -10.22 13.62
C HIS A 20 8.30 -9.11 14.54
N SER A 21 9.13 -8.11 14.87
CA SER A 21 8.68 -6.94 15.62
C SER A 21 7.95 -5.93 14.74
N LEU A 22 8.08 -6.06 13.41
CA LEU A 22 7.36 -5.23 12.45
C LEU A 22 5.86 -5.53 12.46
N HIS A 23 5.10 -4.45 12.32
CA HIS A 23 3.68 -4.49 12.05
C HIS A 23 3.33 -5.29 10.79
N ILE A 24 2.13 -5.88 10.77
CA ILE A 24 1.69 -6.80 9.70
C ILE A 24 1.79 -6.14 8.32
N THR A 25 1.39 -4.88 8.19
CA THR A 25 1.48 -4.13 6.92
C THR A 25 2.93 -4.01 6.43
N PHE A 26 3.89 -3.74 7.32
CA PHE A 26 5.31 -3.65 6.94
C PHE A 26 5.88 -5.01 6.56
N ARG A 27 5.52 -6.07 7.29
CA ARG A 27 5.92 -7.44 6.94
C ARG A 27 5.39 -7.82 5.56
N HIS A 28 4.10 -7.57 5.31
CA HIS A 28 3.49 -7.85 4.01
C HIS A 28 4.11 -7.00 2.89
N ALA A 29 4.47 -5.74 3.15
CA ALA A 29 5.14 -4.88 2.17
C ALA A 29 6.53 -5.39 1.79
N ILE A 30 7.34 -5.81 2.78
CA ILE A 30 8.65 -6.42 2.54
C ILE A 30 8.50 -7.73 1.74
N ILE A 31 7.51 -8.56 2.13
CA ILE A 31 7.20 -9.80 1.41
C ILE A 31 6.82 -9.49 -0.04
N ALA A 32 5.87 -8.58 -0.27
CA ALA A 32 5.42 -8.20 -1.61
C ALA A 32 6.58 -7.69 -2.48
N THR A 33 7.47 -6.87 -1.91
CA THR A 33 8.66 -6.35 -2.60
C THR A 33 9.60 -7.49 -3.03
N ARG A 34 9.81 -8.50 -2.17
CA ARG A 34 10.65 -9.67 -2.48
C ARG A 34 10.05 -10.65 -3.48
N PHE A 35 8.73 -10.64 -3.63
CA PHE A 35 8.00 -11.47 -4.60
C PHE A 35 7.89 -10.83 -5.98
N LEU A 36 8.39 -9.61 -6.18
CA LEU A 36 8.43 -8.97 -7.49
C LEU A 36 9.31 -9.78 -8.47
N PRO A 37 9.05 -9.68 -9.78
CA PRO A 37 9.82 -10.39 -10.79
C PRO A 37 11.34 -10.12 -10.67
N PRO A 38 12.20 -11.08 -11.03
CA PRO A 38 13.66 -10.93 -10.93
C PRO A 38 14.20 -9.70 -11.68
N ASP A 39 13.53 -9.30 -12.76
CA ASP A 39 13.89 -8.13 -13.57
C ASP A 39 13.63 -6.80 -12.83
N LEU A 40 12.70 -6.81 -11.87
CA LEU A 40 12.45 -5.74 -10.89
C LEU A 40 13.18 -6.07 -9.58
N ASN A 41 14.51 -6.05 -9.61
CA ASN A 41 15.36 -6.35 -8.45
C ASN A 41 15.31 -5.27 -7.35
N VAL A 42 14.16 -5.14 -6.68
CA VAL A 42 13.92 -4.15 -5.62
C VAL A 42 14.45 -4.68 -4.29
N ARG A 43 15.61 -4.18 -3.85
CA ARG A 43 16.27 -4.59 -2.60
C ARG A 43 15.94 -3.71 -1.40
N HIS A 44 15.38 -2.53 -1.64
CA HIS A 44 15.10 -1.53 -0.62
C HIS A 44 13.62 -1.16 -0.66
N ILE A 45 13.06 -0.95 0.52
CA ILE A 45 11.72 -0.41 0.69
C ILE A 45 11.85 0.83 1.57
N TRP A 46 11.18 1.90 1.18
CA TRP A 46 11.10 3.12 1.98
C TRP A 46 9.78 3.14 2.74
N ILE A 47 9.85 3.32 4.06
CA ILE A 47 8.70 3.42 4.96
C ILE A 47 8.96 4.64 5.85
N ASP A 48 8.16 5.69 5.71
CA ASP A 48 8.34 6.98 6.41
C ASP A 48 8.62 6.82 7.91
N SER A 49 7.86 5.97 8.60
CA SER A 49 8.02 5.76 10.03
C SER A 49 9.31 5.04 10.42
N LEU A 50 10.01 4.39 9.48
CA LEU A 50 11.27 3.67 9.69
C LEU A 50 12.48 4.32 9.01
N CYS A 51 12.26 5.21 8.06
CA CYS A 51 13.31 5.90 7.30
C CYS A 51 13.50 7.36 7.71
N VAL A 52 12.56 7.92 8.48
CA VAL A 52 12.63 9.28 9.06
C VAL A 52 12.64 9.16 10.58
N ILE A 53 13.56 9.86 11.23
CA ILE A 53 13.69 9.91 12.69
C ILE A 53 12.50 10.68 13.28
N GLN A 54 11.57 9.95 13.88
CA GLN A 54 10.35 10.50 14.46
C GLN A 54 10.68 11.35 15.69
N GLY A 55 10.08 12.54 15.79
CA GLY A 55 10.35 13.51 16.85
C GLY A 55 11.58 14.39 16.60
N SER A 56 12.36 14.13 15.55
CA SER A 56 13.46 15.01 15.13
C SER A 56 12.94 16.06 14.16
N LYS A 57 12.92 17.32 14.59
CA LYS A 57 12.55 18.45 13.72
C LYS A 57 13.56 18.62 12.57
N GLU A 58 14.84 18.47 12.88
CA GLU A 58 15.93 18.59 11.91
C GLU A 58 15.81 17.54 10.78
N ASP A 59 15.58 16.28 11.15
CA ASP A 59 15.44 15.20 10.16
C ASP A 59 14.16 15.37 9.33
N TRP A 60 13.07 15.83 9.96
CA TRP A 60 11.83 16.12 9.25
C TRP A 60 11.98 17.26 8.23
N GLU A 61 12.70 18.34 8.56
CA GLU A 61 12.97 19.46 7.64
C GLU A 61 13.76 19.02 6.40
N ILE A 62 14.58 17.96 6.53
CA ILE A 62 15.36 17.38 5.45
C ILE A 62 14.53 16.41 4.60
N GLU A 63 13.75 15.54 5.23
CA GLU A 63 13.06 14.43 4.54
C GLU A 63 11.67 14.82 4.00
N ALA A 64 10.94 15.70 4.69
CA ALA A 64 9.59 16.09 4.27
C ALA A 64 9.54 16.70 2.85
N PRO A 65 10.47 17.59 2.42
CA PRO A 65 10.48 18.11 1.05
C PRO A 65 10.75 17.03 -0.01
N LYS A 66 11.42 15.93 0.36
CA LYS A 66 11.78 14.85 -0.55
C LYS A 66 10.64 13.85 -0.76
N MET A 67 9.67 13.77 0.14
CA MET A 67 8.59 12.76 0.12
C MET A 67 7.92 12.63 -1.26
N GLY A 68 7.53 13.74 -1.88
CA GLY A 68 6.91 13.72 -3.20
C GLY A 68 7.81 13.07 -4.26
N SER A 69 9.09 13.44 -4.28
CA SER A 69 10.07 12.84 -5.19
C SER A 69 10.38 11.38 -4.88
N ILE A 70 10.36 10.97 -3.61
CA ILE A 70 10.58 9.57 -3.21
C ILE A 70 9.45 8.70 -3.74
N TYR A 71 8.19 9.10 -3.55
CA TYR A 71 7.04 8.36 -4.07
C TYR A 71 6.97 8.39 -5.59
N GLN A 72 7.23 9.54 -6.21
CA GLN A 72 7.19 9.70 -7.67
C GLN A 72 8.24 8.84 -8.40
N ASN A 73 9.44 8.70 -7.81
CA ASN A 73 10.55 7.96 -8.41
C ASN A 73 10.68 6.53 -7.88
N ALA A 74 9.72 6.05 -7.08
CA ALA A 74 9.70 4.66 -6.63
C ALA A 74 9.40 3.71 -7.80
N VAL A 75 10.06 2.53 -7.81
CA VAL A 75 9.76 1.47 -8.78
C VAL A 75 8.31 1.00 -8.66
N VAL A 76 7.81 0.91 -7.43
CA VAL A 76 6.41 0.59 -7.12
C VAL A 76 6.04 1.22 -5.78
N SER A 77 4.81 1.75 -5.70
CA SER A 77 4.21 2.24 -4.47
C SER A 77 3.13 1.27 -4.00
N LEU A 78 3.27 0.74 -2.77
CA LEU A 78 2.31 -0.19 -2.18
C LEU A 78 1.28 0.57 -1.33
N ALA A 79 0.00 0.46 -1.69
CA ALA A 79 -1.10 1.14 -1.01
C ALA A 79 -1.96 0.15 -0.20
N ALA A 80 -1.94 0.28 1.14
CA ALA A 80 -2.70 -0.56 2.07
C ALA A 80 -4.13 -0.05 2.33
N THR A 81 -4.90 0.18 1.27
CA THR A 81 -6.11 1.04 1.28
C THR A 81 -7.26 0.53 2.15
N PHE A 82 -7.34 -0.78 2.36
CA PHE A 82 -8.34 -1.38 3.24
C PHE A 82 -8.02 -1.24 4.74
N GLY A 83 -6.75 -1.01 5.08
CA GLY A 83 -6.27 -0.97 6.45
C GLY A 83 -6.43 0.40 7.10
N LYS A 84 -7.03 0.45 8.30
CA LYS A 84 -7.05 1.67 9.11
C LYS A 84 -5.70 1.97 9.78
N ASP A 85 -4.87 0.93 9.98
CA ASP A 85 -3.56 1.06 10.61
C ASP A 85 -2.57 -0.02 10.10
N GLY A 86 -1.35 -0.01 10.65
CA GLY A 86 -0.29 -0.96 10.28
C GLY A 86 -0.55 -2.42 10.69
N LYS A 87 -1.64 -2.74 11.41
CA LYS A 87 -1.97 -4.12 11.78
C LYS A 87 -2.82 -4.83 10.73
N ALA A 88 -3.43 -4.08 9.82
CA ALA A 88 -4.34 -4.64 8.82
C ALA A 88 -3.65 -5.57 7.80
N GLY A 89 -2.40 -5.28 7.42
CA GLY A 89 -1.70 -6.02 6.38
C GLY A 89 -2.08 -5.59 4.95
N LEU A 90 -1.36 -6.13 3.96
CA LEU A 90 -1.69 -5.98 2.53
C LEU A 90 -2.50 -7.15 1.96
N PHE A 91 -2.20 -8.36 2.40
CA PHE A 91 -2.85 -9.57 1.89
C PHE A 91 -4.18 -9.82 2.59
N ARG A 92 -5.26 -9.86 1.81
CA ARG A 92 -6.59 -10.26 2.25
C ARG A 92 -7.19 -11.27 1.27
N PRO A 93 -8.07 -12.18 1.73
CA PRO A 93 -8.87 -12.98 0.83
C PRO A 93 -9.66 -12.04 -0.08
N ARG A 94 -9.66 -12.34 -1.38
CA ARG A 94 -10.53 -11.66 -2.34
C ARG A 94 -11.64 -12.65 -2.71
N ASP A 95 -12.87 -12.16 -2.77
CA ASP A 95 -13.96 -12.94 -3.35
C ASP A 95 -13.79 -12.87 -4.87
N ASP A 96 -13.44 -13.98 -5.50
CA ASP A 96 -13.26 -14.07 -6.95
C ASP A 96 -14.52 -13.67 -7.72
N LEU A 97 -15.71 -13.81 -7.12
CA LEU A 97 -16.98 -13.41 -7.73
C LEU A 97 -17.17 -11.90 -7.76
N SER A 98 -16.54 -11.17 -6.83
CA SER A 98 -16.62 -9.70 -6.75
C SER A 98 -15.80 -8.96 -7.81
N LEU A 99 -14.87 -9.65 -8.46
CA LEU A 99 -13.99 -9.10 -9.50
C LEU A 99 -14.36 -9.56 -10.90
N ARG A 100 -15.30 -10.50 -11.03
CA ARG A 100 -15.74 -11.00 -12.34
C ARG A 100 -16.83 -10.09 -12.88
N PRO A 101 -16.79 -9.75 -14.18
CA PRO A 101 -17.91 -9.10 -14.80
C PRO A 101 -19.16 -9.94 -14.61
N TYR A 102 -20.26 -9.30 -14.23
CA TYR A 102 -21.54 -9.99 -14.12
C TYR A 102 -22.10 -10.20 -15.53
N ILE A 103 -22.26 -11.47 -15.90
CA ILE A 103 -22.76 -11.83 -17.22
C ILE A 103 -24.28 -11.82 -17.20
N VAL A 104 -24.89 -10.86 -17.88
CA VAL A 104 -26.34 -10.70 -17.98
C VAL A 104 -26.84 -11.25 -19.31
N ARG A 105 -27.91 -12.04 -19.26
CA ARG A 105 -28.71 -12.44 -20.41
C ARG A 105 -30.11 -11.88 -20.24
N PRO A 106 -30.40 -10.70 -20.79
CA PRO A 106 -31.68 -10.07 -20.59
C PRO A 106 -32.78 -10.80 -21.36
N ASP A 107 -33.93 -11.01 -20.71
CA ASP A 107 -35.10 -11.65 -21.31
C ASP A 107 -35.72 -10.81 -22.43
N TRP A 108 -35.47 -9.50 -22.44
CA TRP A 108 -35.96 -8.58 -23.48
C TRP A 108 -35.17 -8.68 -24.79
N ASP A 109 -33.96 -9.28 -24.81
CA ASP A 109 -33.18 -9.40 -26.04
C ASP A 109 -33.53 -10.68 -26.80
N GLU A 110 -34.39 -10.54 -27.81
CA GLU A 110 -34.80 -11.65 -28.69
C GLU A 110 -33.62 -12.38 -29.35
N LYS A 111 -32.50 -11.68 -29.53
CA LYS A 111 -31.24 -12.23 -30.08
C LYS A 111 -30.42 -13.02 -29.06
N ARG A 112 -30.86 -13.09 -27.79
CA ARG A 112 -30.19 -13.77 -26.66
C ARG A 112 -28.71 -13.44 -26.55
N ARG A 113 -28.33 -12.18 -26.80
CA ARG A 113 -26.95 -11.74 -26.65
C ARG A 113 -26.58 -11.75 -25.17
N THR A 114 -25.31 -11.96 -24.93
CA THR A 114 -24.73 -11.96 -23.60
C THR A 114 -24.04 -10.61 -23.38
N PHE A 115 -24.37 -9.94 -22.27
CA PHE A 115 -23.79 -8.65 -21.91
C PHE A 115 -22.88 -8.81 -20.70
N SER A 116 -21.71 -8.18 -20.75
CA SER A 116 -20.82 -8.03 -19.60
C SER A 116 -21.21 -6.76 -18.86
N CYS A 117 -21.67 -6.89 -17.61
CA CYS A 117 -21.90 -5.76 -16.72
C CYS A 117 -20.69 -5.66 -15.80
N GLU A 118 -19.89 -4.62 -16.02
CA GLU A 118 -18.77 -4.26 -15.15
C GLU A 118 -19.24 -3.13 -14.24
N ASP A 119 -19.02 -3.27 -12.94
CA ASP A 119 -19.15 -2.13 -12.05
C ASP A 119 -18.05 -1.14 -12.43
N ARG A 120 -18.45 0.00 -13.00
CA ARG A 120 -17.57 0.86 -13.80
C ARG A 120 -16.70 1.80 -12.94
N ALA A 121 -16.85 1.78 -11.62
CA ALA A 121 -16.20 2.75 -10.73
C ALA A 121 -15.79 2.27 -9.30
N PRO A 122 -15.60 0.98 -8.97
CA PRO A 122 -15.20 0.61 -7.62
C PRO A 122 -13.80 1.14 -7.25
N GLU A 123 -12.85 1.17 -8.19
CA GLU A 123 -11.44 1.39 -7.85
C GLU A 123 -11.12 2.85 -7.47
N GLN A 124 -11.70 3.83 -8.18
CA GLN A 124 -11.41 5.25 -7.93
C GLN A 124 -12.13 5.75 -6.66
N SER A 125 -13.39 5.34 -6.44
CA SER A 125 -14.09 5.69 -5.20
C SER A 125 -13.51 4.96 -3.99
N MET A 126 -13.13 3.67 -4.13
CA MET A 126 -12.53 2.94 -3.01
C MET A 126 -11.18 3.51 -2.57
N LEU A 127 -10.39 4.10 -3.46
CA LEU A 127 -9.14 4.77 -3.08
C LEU A 127 -9.39 6.12 -2.42
N VAL A 128 -10.22 6.96 -3.03
CA VAL A 128 -10.52 8.32 -2.53
C VAL A 128 -11.26 8.25 -1.18
N ASP A 129 -12.21 7.34 -1.03
CA ASP A 129 -13.00 7.17 0.19
C ASP A 129 -12.29 6.30 1.24
N SER A 130 -11.14 5.70 0.90
CA SER A 130 -10.41 4.87 1.87
C SER A 130 -9.82 5.69 3.02
N ALA A 131 -9.52 4.99 4.11
CA ALA A 131 -8.72 5.55 5.20
C ALA A 131 -7.34 6.04 4.73
N LEU A 132 -6.82 5.55 3.60
CA LEU A 132 -5.58 6.04 3.00
C LEU A 132 -5.80 7.35 2.23
N GLY A 133 -6.87 7.45 1.43
CA GLY A 133 -7.19 8.64 0.64
C GLY A 133 -7.43 9.90 1.47
N GLN A 134 -7.82 9.74 2.75
CA GLN A 134 -7.96 10.85 3.70
C GLN A 134 -6.64 11.29 4.35
N ARG A 135 -5.52 10.63 4.08
CA ARG A 135 -4.22 10.95 4.69
C ARG A 135 -3.44 11.95 3.84
N ALA A 136 -2.56 12.68 4.50
CA ALA A 136 -1.57 13.50 3.82
C ALA A 136 -0.76 12.66 2.82
N TRP A 137 -0.36 13.29 1.72
CA TRP A 137 0.49 12.71 0.66
C TRP A 137 -0.18 11.67 -0.25
N CYS A 138 -1.51 11.54 -0.21
CA CYS A 138 -2.30 10.84 -1.21
C CYS A 138 -2.98 11.89 -2.10
N PHE A 139 -2.51 12.06 -3.35
CA PHE A 139 -2.99 13.05 -4.31
C PHE A 139 -3.10 12.47 -5.71
#